data_AF-A0A7J2HHL8-F1
#
_entry.id   AF-A0A7J2HHL8-F1
#
_cell.length_a   1.000
_cell.length_b   1.000
_cell.length_c   1.000
_cell.angle_alpha   90.00
_cell.angle_beta   90.00
_cell.angle_gamma   90.00
#
_symmetry.space_group_name_H-M   'P 1'
#
loop_
_entity.id
_entity.type
_entity.pdbx_description
1 polymer ?
#
loop_
_entity_poly.entity_id
_entity_poly.type
_entity_poly.pdbx_seq_one_letter_code
_entity_poly.pdbx_strand_id
1 'polypeptide(L)'
;MRAVSRWLAAGNLAVIILTIVLVTVFAYRVTGHVTPLLTVKSGSMEPTLSVGDVIFIEPVGRQDLEVGDVIVFYRPGTDQLIVHRVVRKTELGIYTKGDANPGIDPWAPVPYENVVGRWMGLKIPSWTGIGYLSLFLSGEIYPPYGMLLLLGLIILNAALIVKDLVKHGRRSKDGGEAESSQESDEGSRSE
;
A
#
# COMPACT_ATOMS: atom_id res chain seq x y z
N MET A 1 32.95 15.05 -16.34
CA MET A 1 32.92 14.34 -15.04
C MET A 1 31.74 14.71 -14.13
N ARG A 2 31.36 16.00 -13.98
CA ARG A 2 30.25 16.43 -13.10
C ARG A 2 28.84 15.92 -13.47
N ALA A 3 28.59 15.61 -14.75
CA ALA A 3 27.32 15.01 -15.16
C ALA A 3 27.20 13.56 -14.67
N VAL A 4 28.22 12.73 -14.90
CA VAL A 4 28.23 11.31 -14.52
C VAL A 4 28.06 11.10 -13.00
N SER A 5 28.68 11.95 -12.17
CA SER A 5 28.51 11.88 -10.70
C SER A 5 27.09 12.26 -10.24
N ARG A 6 26.42 13.19 -10.93
CA ARG A 6 25.02 13.57 -10.64
C ARG A 6 24.02 12.47 -11.02
N TRP A 7 24.28 11.74 -12.11
CA TRP A 7 23.44 10.61 -12.54
C TRP A 7 23.57 9.40 -11.60
N LEU A 8 24.77 9.12 -11.09
CA LEU A 8 24.99 8.08 -10.08
C LEU A 8 24.35 8.43 -8.73
N ALA A 9 24.45 9.70 -8.30
CA ALA A 9 23.80 10.18 -7.08
C ALA A 9 22.26 10.18 -7.19
N ALA A 10 21.70 10.55 -8.35
CA ALA A 10 20.26 10.52 -8.59
C ALA A 10 19.71 9.08 -8.64
N GLY A 11 20.47 8.13 -9.21
CA GLY A 11 20.12 6.71 -9.19
C GLY A 11 20.05 6.14 -7.78
N ASN A 12 21.03 6.44 -6.92
CA ASN A 12 21.01 6.02 -5.52
C ASN A 12 19.85 6.64 -4.73
N LEU A 13 19.56 7.92 -4.96
CA LEU A 13 18.43 8.59 -4.31
C LEU A 13 17.10 7.93 -4.69
N ALA A 14 16.90 7.57 -5.95
CA ALA A 14 15.69 6.87 -6.40
C ALA A 14 15.53 5.50 -5.74
N VAL A 15 16.61 4.72 -5.61
CA VAL A 15 16.60 3.41 -4.94
C VAL A 15 16.28 3.54 -3.45
N ILE A 16 16.85 4.56 -2.78
CA ILE A 16 16.55 4.85 -1.38
C ILE A 16 15.08 5.24 -1.20
N ILE A 17 14.56 6.14 -2.04
CA ILE A 17 13.14 6.55 -2.00
C ILE A 17 12.23 5.33 -2.22
N LEU A 18 12.53 4.49 -3.22
CA LEU A 18 11.76 3.26 -3.48
C LEU A 18 11.78 2.33 -2.26
N THR A 19 12.94 2.16 -1.61
CA THR A 19 13.06 1.33 -0.41
C THR A 19 12.19 1.86 0.73
N ILE A 20 12.21 3.18 0.96
CA ILE A 20 11.36 3.84 1.97
C ILE A 20 9.89 3.56 1.67
N VAL A 21 9.46 3.76 0.42
CA VAL A 21 8.07 3.50 -0.01
C VAL A 21 7.68 2.04 0.23
N LEU A 22 8.52 1.08 -0.15
CA LEU A 22 8.24 -0.35 0.04
C LEU A 22 8.14 -0.72 1.53
N VAL A 23 9.05 -0.22 2.37
CA VAL A 23 9.03 -0.45 3.82
C VAL A 23 7.79 0.18 4.45
N THR A 24 7.44 1.40 4.05
CA THR A 24 6.21 2.07 4.52
C THR A 24 4.98 1.27 4.14
N VAL A 25 4.85 0.83 2.88
CA VAL A 25 3.74 -0.01 2.43
C VAL A 25 3.69 -1.32 3.23
N PHE A 26 4.83 -2.00 3.42
CA PHE A 26 4.90 -3.22 4.22
C PHE A 26 4.40 -3.00 5.65
N ALA A 27 4.90 -1.96 6.33
CA ALA A 27 4.51 -1.63 7.70
C ALA A 27 3.01 -1.31 7.81
N TYR A 28 2.44 -0.54 6.88
CA TYR A 28 1.01 -0.28 6.85
C TYR A 28 0.17 -1.55 6.70
N ARG A 29 0.62 -2.51 5.88
CA ARG A 29 -0.10 -3.78 5.68
C ARG A 29 -0.04 -4.69 6.90
N VAL A 30 1.10 -4.75 7.58
CA VAL A 30 1.26 -5.55 8.80
C VAL A 30 0.48 -4.94 9.97
N THR A 31 0.36 -3.60 10.03
CA THR A 31 -0.33 -2.91 11.14
C THR A 31 -1.85 -2.83 10.98
N GLY A 32 -2.41 -3.20 9.83
CA GLY A 32 -3.86 -3.33 9.64
C GLY A 32 -4.67 -2.02 9.68
N HIS A 33 -4.02 -0.86 9.51
CA HIS A 33 -4.71 0.42 9.51
C HIS A 33 -5.74 0.48 8.39
N VAL A 34 -6.98 0.86 8.73
CA VAL A 34 -8.06 1.05 7.76
C VAL A 34 -7.75 2.30 6.94
N THR A 35 -7.39 2.09 5.69
CA THR A 35 -7.16 3.19 4.75
C THR A 35 -8.49 3.68 4.18
N PRO A 36 -8.61 4.97 3.80
CA PRO A 36 -9.76 5.50 3.07
C PRO A 36 -9.95 4.90 1.66
N LEU A 37 -9.13 3.90 1.32
CA LEU A 37 -9.13 3.12 0.11
C LEU A 37 -9.45 1.68 0.47
N LEU A 38 -10.48 1.11 -0.15
CA LEU A 38 -10.83 -0.30 0.00
C LEU A 38 -10.92 -0.95 -1.38
N THR A 39 -10.40 -2.17 -1.51
CA THR A 39 -10.60 -2.97 -2.72
C THR A 39 -11.79 -3.89 -2.57
N VAL A 40 -12.68 -3.89 -3.56
CA VAL A 40 -13.87 -4.75 -3.61
C VAL A 40 -13.44 -6.20 -3.84
N LYS A 41 -13.78 -7.08 -2.89
CA LYS A 41 -13.31 -8.48 -2.85
C LYS A 41 -14.29 -9.49 -3.46
N SER A 42 -15.57 -9.14 -3.60
CA SER A 42 -16.64 -10.03 -4.04
C SER A 42 -17.58 -9.33 -5.03
N GLY A 43 -18.34 -10.12 -5.80
CA GLY A 43 -19.32 -9.61 -6.76
C GLY A 43 -20.67 -9.23 -6.13
N SER A 44 -20.79 -9.14 -4.80
CA SER A 44 -22.07 -8.86 -4.14
C SER A 44 -22.63 -7.47 -4.45
N MET A 45 -21.78 -6.55 -4.91
CA MET A 45 -22.13 -5.19 -5.28
C MET A 45 -22.27 -4.97 -6.79
N GLU A 46 -22.27 -6.03 -7.61
CA GLU A 46 -22.53 -5.88 -9.04
C GLU A 46 -23.98 -5.44 -9.32
N PRO A 47 -24.22 -4.61 -10.35
CA PRO A 47 -23.24 -4.04 -11.29
C PRO A 47 -22.59 -2.73 -10.80
N THR A 48 -22.98 -2.20 -9.64
CA THR A 48 -22.50 -0.92 -9.11
C THR A 48 -20.99 -0.91 -8.91
N LEU A 49 -20.47 -1.95 -8.25
CA LEU A 49 -19.04 -2.15 -8.00
C LEU A 49 -18.65 -3.55 -8.44
N SER A 50 -17.55 -3.64 -9.20
CA SER A 50 -17.01 -4.91 -9.68
C SER A 50 -15.88 -5.39 -8.79
N VAL A 51 -15.63 -6.71 -8.79
CA VAL A 51 -14.46 -7.28 -8.12
C VAL A 51 -13.19 -6.60 -8.62
N GLY A 52 -12.33 -6.17 -7.69
CA GLY A 52 -11.09 -5.46 -8.02
C GLY A 52 -11.22 -3.95 -8.19
N ASP A 53 -12.44 -3.36 -8.12
CA ASP A 53 -12.57 -1.91 -8.02
C ASP A 53 -11.94 -1.41 -6.71
N VAL A 54 -11.25 -0.27 -6.77
CA VAL A 54 -10.77 0.42 -5.56
C VAL A 54 -11.69 1.60 -5.30
N ILE A 55 -12.35 1.61 -4.14
CA ILE A 55 -13.31 2.64 -3.76
C ILE A 55 -12.73 3.59 -2.72
N PHE A 56 -13.17 4.84 -2.78
CA PHE A 56 -12.85 5.86 -1.81
C PHE A 56 -13.98 6.01 -0.80
N ILE A 57 -13.64 5.99 0.47
CA ILE A 57 -14.61 6.15 1.56
C ILE A 57 -14.33 7.39 2.38
N GLU A 58 -15.40 8.01 2.86
CA GLU A 58 -15.35 9.09 3.83
C GLU A 58 -15.97 8.65 5.16
N PRO A 59 -15.43 9.09 6.31
CA PRO A 59 -16.10 8.93 7.59
C PRO A 59 -17.48 9.58 7.55
N VAL A 60 -18.49 8.90 8.08
CA VAL A 60 -19.88 9.38 8.07
C VAL A 60 -20.52 9.15 9.43
N GLY A 61 -21.22 10.18 9.93
CA GLY A 61 -21.96 10.07 11.18
C GLY A 61 -23.26 9.30 11.00
N ARG A 62 -23.79 8.72 12.10
CA ARG A 62 -25.11 8.08 12.12
C ARG A 62 -26.21 8.96 11.53
N GLN A 63 -26.13 10.28 11.72
CA GLN A 63 -27.17 11.22 11.32
C GLN A 63 -27.18 11.44 9.80
N ASP A 64 -26.00 11.45 9.19
CA ASP A 64 -25.79 11.73 7.75
C ASP A 64 -25.90 10.48 6.86
N LEU A 65 -26.04 9.30 7.48
CA LEU A 65 -26.31 8.04 6.77
C LEU A 65 -27.76 7.95 6.31
N GLU A 66 -27.94 7.71 5.01
CA GLU A 66 -29.24 7.63 4.37
C GLU A 66 -29.51 6.25 3.75
N VAL A 67 -30.80 5.96 3.52
CA VAL A 67 -31.18 4.77 2.75
C VAL A 67 -30.75 4.96 1.30
N GLY A 68 -30.03 3.99 0.76
CA GLY A 68 -29.43 4.05 -0.57
C GLY A 68 -27.91 4.24 -0.55
N ASP A 69 -27.33 4.70 0.56
CA ASP A 69 -25.87 4.83 0.71
C ASP A 69 -25.18 3.47 0.57
N VAL A 70 -24.03 3.44 -0.10
CA VAL A 70 -23.12 2.28 -0.07
C VAL A 70 -22.11 2.52 1.03
N ILE A 71 -22.07 1.62 2.00
CA ILE A 71 -21.23 1.78 3.19
C ILE A 71 -20.25 0.62 3.31
N VAL A 72 -19.12 0.93 3.94
CA VAL A 72 -18.13 -0.05 4.38
C VAL A 72 -18.30 -0.22 5.89
N PHE A 73 -18.42 -1.46 6.34
CA PHE A 73 -18.60 -1.77 7.76
C PHE A 73 -17.94 -3.09 8.12
N TYR A 74 -17.64 -3.26 9.41
CA TYR A 74 -17.25 -4.55 9.97
C TYR A 74 -18.47 -5.42 10.20
N ARG A 75 -18.46 -6.64 9.64
CA ARG A 75 -19.51 -7.61 9.92
C ARG A 75 -19.60 -7.87 11.43
N PRO A 76 -20.80 -7.78 12.03
CA PRO A 76 -20.98 -7.98 13.47
C PRO A 76 -20.31 -9.28 13.97
N GLY A 77 -19.46 -9.14 15.00
CA GLY A 77 -18.73 -10.26 15.61
C GLY A 77 -17.50 -10.75 14.85
N THR A 78 -17.05 -10.04 13.81
CA THR A 78 -15.86 -10.41 13.02
C THR A 78 -15.07 -9.18 12.58
N ASP A 79 -13.80 -9.36 12.22
CA ASP A 79 -12.97 -8.30 11.63
C ASP A 79 -13.10 -8.20 10.10
N GLN A 80 -14.13 -8.85 9.53
CA GLN A 80 -14.35 -8.85 8.08
C GLN A 80 -15.03 -7.55 7.65
N LEU A 81 -14.35 -6.79 6.78
CA LEU A 81 -14.94 -5.63 6.10
C LEU A 81 -15.87 -6.06 4.97
N ILE A 82 -17.07 -5.47 4.94
CA ILE A 82 -18.11 -5.68 3.94
C ILE A 82 -18.52 -4.35 3.34
N VAL A 83 -18.78 -4.34 2.03
CA VAL A 83 -19.30 -3.19 1.29
C VAL A 83 -20.69 -3.53 0.82
N HIS A 84 -21.74 -2.93 1.37
CA HIS A 84 -23.13 -3.15 0.94
C HIS A 84 -23.96 -1.87 1.01
N ARG A 85 -25.12 -1.88 0.36
CA ARG A 85 -26.05 -0.74 0.33
C ARG A 85 -26.98 -0.75 1.53
N VAL A 86 -27.19 0.40 2.13
CA VAL A 86 -28.21 0.62 3.16
C VAL A 86 -29.59 0.52 2.53
N VAL A 87 -30.39 -0.43 3.00
CA VAL A 87 -31.78 -0.60 2.55
C VAL A 87 -32.80 -0.19 3.59
N ARG A 88 -32.41 -0.13 4.87
CA ARG A 88 -33.27 0.37 5.95
C ARG A 88 -32.44 0.81 7.15
N LYS A 89 -32.91 1.86 7.82
CA LYS A 89 -32.31 2.43 9.04
C LYS A 89 -33.28 2.29 10.21
N THR A 90 -32.77 1.94 11.39
CA THR A 90 -33.53 1.89 12.64
C THR A 90 -32.73 2.47 13.79
N GLU A 91 -33.36 2.62 14.96
CA GLU A 91 -32.65 3.08 16.15
C GLU A 91 -31.53 2.12 16.59
N LEU A 92 -31.68 0.83 16.30
CA LEU A 92 -30.77 -0.25 16.70
C LEU A 92 -29.62 -0.46 15.72
N GLY A 93 -29.74 0.05 14.48
CA GLY A 93 -28.69 -0.13 13.48
C GLY A 93 -29.21 -0.05 12.04
N ILE A 94 -28.43 -0.62 11.14
CA ILE A 94 -28.60 -0.50 9.70
C ILE A 94 -28.82 -1.88 9.09
N TYR A 95 -29.80 -1.99 8.21
CA TYR A 95 -29.98 -3.17 7.38
C TYR A 95 -29.32 -2.90 6.04
N THR A 96 -28.37 -3.75 5.70
CA THR A 96 -27.59 -3.67 4.47
C THR A 96 -27.90 -4.84 3.55
N LYS A 97 -27.66 -4.62 2.26
CA LYS A 97 -27.82 -5.64 1.23
C LYS A 97 -26.83 -5.38 0.10
N GLY A 98 -26.16 -6.42 -0.37
CA GLY A 98 -25.40 -6.35 -1.63
C GLY A 98 -26.35 -6.18 -2.82
N ASP A 99 -25.99 -5.31 -3.76
CA ASP A 99 -26.81 -4.99 -4.93
C ASP A 99 -27.18 -6.24 -5.76
N ALA A 100 -26.26 -7.21 -5.86
CA ALA A 100 -26.48 -8.48 -6.55
C ALA A 100 -27.11 -9.57 -5.66
N ASN A 101 -27.19 -9.36 -4.34
CA ASN A 101 -27.67 -10.37 -3.41
C ASN A 101 -29.21 -10.52 -3.51
N PRO A 102 -29.78 -11.71 -3.26
CA PRO A 102 -31.24 -11.91 -3.32
C PRO A 102 -31.98 -11.29 -2.12
N GLY A 103 -31.32 -11.17 -0.96
CA GLY A 103 -31.94 -10.74 0.29
C GLY A 103 -31.05 -9.81 1.11
N ILE A 104 -31.57 -9.38 2.25
CA ILE A 104 -30.87 -8.60 3.26
C ILE A 104 -29.79 -9.46 3.91
N ASP A 105 -28.71 -8.82 4.35
CA ASP A 105 -27.64 -9.47 5.07
C ASP A 105 -28.14 -10.18 6.35
N PRO A 106 -27.79 -11.46 6.57
CA PRO A 106 -28.32 -12.26 7.67
C PRO A 106 -27.82 -11.84 9.06
N TRP A 107 -26.77 -11.01 9.12
CA TRP A 107 -26.24 -10.43 10.36
C TRP A 107 -26.87 -9.06 10.69
N ALA A 108 -27.84 -8.60 9.91
CA ALA A 108 -28.50 -7.33 10.18
C ALA A 108 -29.37 -7.39 11.46
N PRO A 109 -29.47 -6.29 12.22
CA PRO A 109 -28.92 -4.97 11.94
C PRO A 109 -27.41 -4.86 12.24
N VAL A 110 -26.70 -4.12 11.38
CA VAL A 110 -25.32 -3.68 11.59
C VAL A 110 -25.33 -2.51 12.58
N PRO A 111 -24.59 -2.59 13.70
CA PRO A 111 -24.45 -1.47 14.63
C PRO A 111 -23.77 -0.27 13.97
N TYR A 112 -24.09 0.96 14.42
CA TYR A 112 -23.54 2.17 13.80
C TYR A 112 -22.04 2.31 14.01
N GLU A 113 -21.55 1.83 15.15
CA GLU A 113 -20.13 1.78 15.51
C GLU A 113 -19.31 0.85 14.61
N ASN A 114 -19.96 -0.09 13.93
CA ASN A 114 -19.30 -0.96 12.96
C ASN A 114 -19.12 -0.28 11.60
N VAL A 115 -19.77 0.85 11.35
CA VAL A 115 -19.65 1.59 10.09
C VAL A 115 -18.31 2.31 10.05
N VAL A 116 -17.52 1.99 9.05
CA VAL A 116 -16.20 2.59 8.81
C VAL A 116 -16.35 3.89 8.02
N GLY A 117 -17.20 3.87 6.99
CA GLY A 117 -17.39 5.02 6.12
C GLY A 117 -18.38 4.77 4.99
N ARG A 118 -18.74 5.85 4.29
CA ARG A 118 -19.59 5.85 3.11
C ARG A 118 -18.75 5.95 1.84
N TRP A 119 -19.16 5.24 0.79
CA TRP A 119 -18.57 5.37 -0.54
C TRP A 119 -18.86 6.75 -1.13
N MET A 120 -17.82 7.46 -1.56
CA MET A 120 -17.92 8.81 -2.12
C MET A 120 -18.44 8.86 -3.57
N GLY A 121 -18.80 7.71 -4.17
CA GLY A 121 -19.15 7.60 -5.59
C GLY A 121 -17.95 7.55 -6.55
N LEU A 122 -16.73 7.70 -6.04
CA LEU A 122 -15.50 7.60 -6.82
C LEU A 122 -14.90 6.18 -6.74
N LYS A 123 -14.44 5.66 -7.88
CA LYS A 123 -13.75 4.36 -7.94
C LYS A 123 -12.64 4.37 -8.98
N ILE A 124 -11.57 3.63 -8.68
CA ILE A 124 -10.58 3.22 -9.67
C ILE A 124 -11.07 1.88 -10.27
N PRO A 125 -11.35 1.82 -11.57
CA PRO A 125 -11.90 0.62 -12.18
C PRO A 125 -10.95 -0.59 -12.10
N SER A 126 -11.53 -1.77 -11.94
CA SER A 126 -10.80 -3.05 -11.84
C SER A 126 -9.88 -3.35 -13.02
N TRP A 127 -10.22 -2.90 -14.24
CA TRP A 127 -9.40 -3.10 -15.45
C TRP A 127 -8.04 -2.40 -15.39
N THR A 128 -7.86 -1.42 -14.50
CA THR A 128 -6.55 -0.80 -14.24
C THR A 128 -5.56 -1.77 -13.60
N GLY A 129 -6.05 -2.88 -13.03
CA GLY A 129 -5.23 -3.88 -12.35
C GLY A 129 -4.76 -3.48 -10.94
N ILE A 130 -4.93 -2.20 -10.54
CA ILE A 130 -4.44 -1.68 -9.26
C ILE A 130 -5.09 -2.40 -8.08
N GLY A 131 -6.40 -2.65 -8.14
CA GLY A 131 -7.09 -3.39 -7.09
C GLY A 131 -6.62 -4.84 -6.98
N TYR A 132 -6.45 -5.55 -8.11
CA TYR A 132 -5.93 -6.92 -8.09
C TYR A 132 -4.49 -6.99 -7.54
N LEU A 133 -3.65 -6.02 -7.90
CA LEU A 133 -2.32 -5.88 -7.30
C LEU A 133 -2.41 -5.66 -5.78
N SER A 134 -3.31 -4.78 -5.34
CA SER A 134 -3.57 -4.54 -3.91
C SER A 134 -4.00 -5.82 -3.19
N LEU A 135 -4.93 -6.59 -3.76
CA LEU A 135 -5.42 -7.85 -3.20
C LEU A 135 -4.33 -8.93 -3.13
N PHE A 136 -3.52 -9.05 -4.19
CA PHE A 136 -2.38 -9.95 -4.23
C PHE A 136 -1.34 -9.60 -3.14
N LEU A 137 -0.93 -8.33 -3.06
CA LEU A 137 0.01 -7.86 -2.04
C LEU A 137 -0.54 -7.98 -0.62
N SER A 138 -1.86 -7.91 -0.45
CA SER A 138 -2.55 -8.11 0.84
C SER A 138 -2.70 -9.59 1.21
N GLY A 139 -2.32 -10.52 0.34
CA GLY A 139 -2.46 -11.96 0.57
C GLY A 139 -3.91 -12.47 0.46
N GLU A 140 -4.82 -11.65 -0.05
CA GLU A 140 -6.21 -12.05 -0.32
C GLU A 140 -6.27 -12.96 -1.56
N ILE A 141 -5.40 -12.69 -2.53
CA ILE A 141 -5.21 -13.49 -3.74
C ILE A 141 -3.84 -14.17 -3.65
N TYR A 142 -3.83 -15.50 -3.53
CA TYR A 142 -2.64 -16.35 -3.39
C TYR A 142 -1.73 -16.02 -2.18
N PRO A 143 -2.22 -16.15 -0.94
CA PRO A 143 -1.34 -16.08 0.24
C PRO A 143 -0.32 -17.23 0.26
N PRO A 144 0.95 -17.01 0.71
CA PRO A 144 1.56 -15.76 1.17
C PRO A 144 2.41 -15.03 0.11
N TYR A 145 2.27 -15.37 -1.17
CA TYR A 145 3.24 -14.98 -2.22
C TYR A 145 3.39 -13.47 -2.39
N GLY A 146 2.32 -12.68 -2.25
CA GLY A 146 2.41 -11.21 -2.34
C GLY A 146 3.30 -10.59 -1.27
N MET A 147 3.22 -11.09 -0.02
CA MET A 147 4.08 -10.61 1.06
C MET A 147 5.53 -11.04 0.86
N LEU A 148 5.77 -12.27 0.39
CA LEU A 148 7.11 -12.76 0.07
C LEU A 148 7.76 -11.95 -1.04
N LEU A 149 6.99 -11.60 -2.08
CA LEU A 149 7.46 -10.72 -3.15
C LEU A 149 7.90 -9.37 -2.60
N LEU A 150 7.08 -8.76 -1.74
CA LEU A 150 7.36 -7.44 -1.18
C LEU A 150 8.62 -7.47 -0.29
N LEU A 151 8.75 -8.48 0.58
CA LEU A 151 9.96 -8.71 1.36
C LEU A 151 11.19 -8.94 0.48
N GLY A 152 11.06 -9.74 -0.57
CA GLY A 152 12.13 -10.00 -1.54
C GLY A 152 12.61 -8.73 -2.23
N LEU A 153 11.69 -7.84 -2.62
CA LEU A 153 12.02 -6.54 -3.21
C LEU A 153 12.75 -5.62 -2.21
N ILE A 154 12.33 -5.60 -0.94
CA ILE A 154 13.02 -4.83 0.11
C ILE A 154 14.46 -5.35 0.29
N ILE A 155 14.64 -6.66 0.44
CA ILE A 155 15.95 -7.29 0.62
C ILE A 155 16.85 -7.02 -0.58
N LEU A 156 16.32 -7.17 -1.80
CA LEU A 156 17.04 -6.90 -3.04
C LEU A 156 17.50 -5.43 -3.10
N ASN A 157 16.61 -4.47 -2.83
CA ASN A 157 16.97 -3.04 -2.83
C ASN A 157 18.02 -2.72 -1.75
N ALA A 158 17.88 -3.27 -0.54
CA ALA A 158 18.86 -3.10 0.52
C ALA A 158 20.24 -3.66 0.12
N ALA A 159 20.28 -4.83 -0.52
CA ALA A 159 21.52 -5.43 -1.01
C ALA A 159 22.19 -4.56 -2.10
N LEU A 160 21.41 -3.96 -3.00
CA LEU A 160 21.94 -3.03 -4.01
C LEU A 160 22.55 -1.78 -3.36
N ILE A 161 21.90 -1.22 -2.35
CA ILE A 161 22.40 -0.08 -1.57
C ILE A 161 23.73 -0.45 -0.87
N VAL A 162 23.78 -1.59 -0.18
CA VAL A 162 24.99 -2.05 0.52
C VAL A 162 26.14 -2.27 -0.46
N LYS A 163 25.89 -2.92 -1.60
CA LYS A 163 26.91 -3.14 -2.64
C LYS A 163 27.46 -1.82 -3.16
N ASP A 164 26.62 -0.81 -3.33
CA ASP A 164 27.04 0.50 -3.79
C ASP A 164 27.86 1.26 -2.72
N LEU A 165 27.45 1.21 -1.44
CA LEU A 165 28.24 1.76 -0.33
C LEU A 165 29.63 1.12 -0.24
N VAL A 166 29.72 -0.21 -0.31
CA VAL A 166 30.99 -0.95 -0.23
C VAL A 166 31.92 -0.60 -1.40
N LYS A 167 31.35 -0.41 -2.60
CA LYS A 167 32.12 -0.04 -3.81
C LYS A 167 32.69 1.36 -3.72
N HIS A 168 31.94 2.32 -3.19
CA HIS A 168 32.41 3.70 -3.01
C HIS A 168 33.44 3.82 -1.89
N GLY A 169 33.28 3.08 -0.78
CA GLY A 169 34.25 3.04 0.30
C GLY A 169 35.62 2.51 -0.13
N ARG A 170 35.67 1.52 -1.04
CA ARG A 170 36.92 1.00 -1.62
C ARG A 170 37.62 2.01 -2.52
N ARG A 171 36.89 2.73 -3.38
CA ARG A 171 37.47 3.76 -4.26
C ARG A 171 38.10 4.94 -3.52
N SER A 172 37.51 5.33 -2.39
CA SER A 172 38.08 6.41 -1.56
C SER A 172 39.38 5.99 -0.88
N LYS A 173 39.55 4.70 -0.58
CA LYS A 173 40.73 4.16 0.10
C LYS A 173 41.91 3.96 -0.87
N ASP A 174 41.65 3.36 -2.05
CA ASP A 174 42.66 3.19 -3.10
C ASP A 174 43.13 4.55 -3.68
N GLY A 175 42.24 5.55 -3.75
CA GLY A 175 42.61 6.90 -4.21
C GLY A 175 43.49 7.67 -3.21
N GLY A 176 43.21 7.53 -1.91
CA GLY A 176 44.01 8.17 -0.85
C GLY A 176 45.39 7.56 -0.67
N GLU A 177 45.54 6.24 -0.84
CA GLU A 177 46.86 5.58 -0.81
C GLU A 177 47.71 5.93 -2.05
N ALA A 178 47.09 6.17 -3.21
CA ALA A 178 47.80 6.59 -4.43
C ALA A 178 48.30 8.05 -4.36
N GLU A 179 47.51 8.97 -3.80
CA GLU A 179 47.92 10.37 -3.57
C GLU A 179 49.02 10.47 -2.51
N SER A 180 48.92 9.74 -1.39
CA SER A 180 49.95 9.76 -0.34
C SER A 180 51.30 9.22 -0.80
N SER A 181 51.30 8.26 -1.74
CA SER A 181 52.51 7.66 -2.29
C SER A 181 53.22 8.59 -3.29
N GLN A 182 52.46 9.43 -4.02
CA GLN A 182 53.03 10.42 -4.94
C GLN A 182 53.62 11.62 -4.21
N GLU A 183 52.98 12.08 -3.13
CA GLU A 183 53.47 13.19 -2.31
C GLU A 183 54.78 12.84 -1.56
N SER A 184 54.93 11.57 -1.14
CA SER A 184 56.19 11.07 -0.56
C SER A 184 57.34 10.95 -1.56
N ASP A 185 57.04 10.62 -2.83
CA ASP A 185 58.06 10.48 -3.88
C ASP A 185 58.54 11.84 -4.43
N GLU A 186 57.67 12.86 -4.47
CA GLU A 186 58.05 14.23 -4.83
C GLU A 186 58.86 14.93 -3.73
N GLY A 187 58.53 14.71 -2.45
CA GLY A 187 59.28 15.27 -1.32
C GLY A 187 60.72 14.75 -1.19
N SER A 188 61.00 13.52 -1.64
CA SER A 188 62.35 12.94 -1.59
C SER A 188 63.26 13.34 -2.76
N ARG A 189 62.70 13.93 -3.83
CA ARG A 189 63.44 14.40 -5.02
C ARG A 189 63.90 15.85 -4.92
N SER A 190 63.47 16.57 -3.89
CA SER A 190 63.76 17.99 -3.67
C SER A 190 64.86 18.27 -2.62
N GLU A 191 65.49 17.24 -2.06
CA GLU A 191 66.69 17.33 -1.20
C GLU A 191 67.95 16.88 -1.94
#